data_AF-A0A1J4JD70-F1
#
_entry.id   AF-A0A1J4JD70-F1
#
_cell.length_a   1.000
_cell.length_b   1.000
_cell.length_c   1.000
_cell.angle_alpha   90.00
_cell.angle_beta   90.00
_cell.angle_gamma   90.00
#
_symmetry.space_group_name_H-M   'P 1'
#
loop_
_entity.id
_entity.type
_entity.pdbx_description
1 polymer ?
#
loop_
_entity_poly.entity_id
_entity_poly.type
_entity_poly.pdbx_seq_one_letter_code
_entity_poly.pdbx_strand_id
1 'polypeptide(L)'
;MSEFVQPRVKAPDCPRNISNSGNNGSNSRFRQKKKKFYVFKNDDNPNIREIIQSVANGLDVDLIAPQLYPRIISMLRIEEYKMRENNPSAAASLLNAIEKIENYKVDIESKSNNNSNKNRKNKKNSDEDDENDTHEKVLMPSKTMIDDAVNMALEGKDLGTVDPQLLQFLLKPLKEIKKNAIDSGDYKMAQKADIGTRLVSHQQVLQAKIEEQDEKDAEYQQRLEIAQIQLDNIKEKWQILIEQRKQLMEEDLIEKQNEFNEFLEEYDKQFENEPPSKVLKLSSMALDLKAKEKFLISAKRFDDAKKMRQIASVREKQELKMKKEQYYTDLMKEREKLIEKEKQKVFFAEMNWQTSISQMQLQAKQEITQAQKTVDHLLNMTKTKELESSLSNRRLPPLRMSKEYLIQQRTNTAI
;
A
#
# COMPACT_ATOMS: atom_id res chain seq x y z
N MET A 1 18.24 38.72 33.98
CA MET A 1 17.65 39.16 32.70
C MET A 1 18.66 38.87 31.60
N SER A 2 18.65 37.65 31.09
CA SER A 2 19.50 37.20 29.99
C SER A 2 18.56 36.65 28.92
N GLU A 3 18.40 37.39 27.83
CA GLU A 3 17.54 37.01 26.72
C GLU A 3 18.17 35.85 25.95
N PHE A 4 17.54 34.68 26.03
CA PHE A 4 17.83 33.55 25.15
C PHE A 4 17.09 33.79 23.82
N VAL A 5 17.81 34.32 22.83
CA VAL A 5 17.33 34.41 21.45
C VAL A 5 17.49 33.04 20.79
N GLN A 6 16.38 32.33 20.57
CA GLN A 6 16.37 31.11 19.78
C GLN A 6 16.49 31.44 18.27
N PRO A 7 17.27 30.66 17.49
CA PRO A 7 17.40 30.88 16.05
C PRO A 7 16.12 30.48 15.32
N ARG A 8 15.59 31.40 14.48
CA ARG A 8 14.51 31.13 13.53
C ARG A 8 15.01 30.14 12.46
N VAL A 9 14.47 28.92 12.50
CA VAL A 9 14.60 27.95 11.41
C VAL A 9 13.66 28.37 10.27
N LYS A 10 14.23 28.64 9.09
CA LYS A 10 13.46 28.87 7.85
C LYS A 10 12.81 27.55 7.42
N ALA A 11 11.50 27.57 7.21
CA ALA A 11 10.78 26.47 6.59
C ALA A 11 11.28 26.22 5.15
N PRO A 12 11.35 24.96 4.69
CA PRO A 12 11.67 24.65 3.30
C PRO A 12 10.51 25.09 2.39
N ASP A 13 10.88 25.79 1.31
CA ASP A 13 9.94 26.26 0.29
C ASP A 13 9.20 25.09 -0.37
N CYS A 14 7.87 25.07 -0.26
CA CYS A 14 7.00 24.17 -1.01
C CYS A 14 7.14 24.45 -2.52
N PRO A 15 7.33 23.44 -3.37
CA PRO A 15 7.31 23.66 -4.81
C PRO A 15 5.90 24.03 -5.26
N ARG A 16 5.82 25.19 -5.93
CA ARG A 16 4.62 25.74 -6.58
C ARG A 16 4.03 24.76 -7.57
N ASN A 17 2.70 24.66 -7.52
CA ASN A 17 1.81 24.17 -8.57
C ASN A 17 2.27 24.61 -9.97
N ILE A 18 2.71 23.65 -10.78
CA ILE A 18 2.79 23.80 -12.22
C ILE A 18 1.46 23.32 -12.78
N SER A 19 0.61 24.28 -13.13
CA SER A 19 -0.57 24.09 -13.96
C SER A 19 -0.14 23.61 -15.34
N ASN A 20 -0.18 22.30 -15.57
CA ASN A 20 0.00 21.73 -16.91
C ASN A 20 -1.34 21.81 -17.67
N SER A 21 -1.49 22.89 -18.43
CA SER A 21 -2.37 22.96 -19.58
C SER A 21 -1.65 22.30 -20.75
N GLY A 22 -2.15 21.15 -21.20
CA GLY A 22 -1.50 20.37 -22.24
C GLY A 22 -2.51 19.52 -23.00
N ASN A 23 -2.88 20.02 -24.18
CA ASN A 23 -3.59 19.36 -25.27
C ASN A 23 -3.38 17.84 -25.33
N ASN A 24 -4.45 17.07 -25.16
CA ASN A 24 -4.48 15.66 -25.58
C ASN A 24 -5.26 15.52 -26.87
N GLY A 25 -4.50 15.52 -27.97
CA GLY A 25 -4.95 15.02 -29.26
C GLY A 25 -5.36 13.56 -29.15
N SER A 26 -6.53 13.27 -29.70
CA SER A 26 -7.15 11.96 -29.81
C SER A 26 -6.32 11.01 -30.67
N ASN A 27 -5.42 10.26 -30.05
CA ASN A 27 -4.85 9.04 -30.63
C ASN A 27 -5.51 7.81 -29.98
N SER A 28 -6.65 7.44 -30.56
CA SER A 28 -7.38 6.20 -30.31
C SER A 28 -6.59 5.00 -30.87
N ARG A 29 -5.51 4.62 -30.20
CA ARG A 29 -4.87 3.31 -30.42
C ARG A 29 -5.58 2.28 -29.55
N PHE A 30 -5.94 1.16 -30.16
CA PHE A 30 -6.58 -0.01 -29.57
C PHE A 30 -5.95 -0.38 -28.21
N ARG A 31 -6.56 0.11 -27.11
CA ARG A 31 -6.25 -0.35 -25.77
C ARG A 31 -6.80 -1.77 -25.67
N GLN A 32 -5.91 -2.76 -25.82
CA GLN A 32 -6.21 -4.12 -25.41
C GLN A 32 -6.77 -4.05 -23.98
N LYS A 33 -8.01 -4.52 -23.80
CA LYS A 33 -8.70 -4.48 -22.51
C LYS A 33 -7.85 -5.26 -21.51
N LYS A 34 -7.16 -4.55 -20.61
CA LYS A 34 -6.34 -5.17 -19.55
C LYS A 34 -7.20 -6.22 -18.86
N LYS A 35 -6.71 -7.46 -18.79
CA LYS A 35 -7.38 -8.55 -18.08
C LYS A 35 -7.57 -8.10 -16.63
N LYS A 36 -8.81 -8.00 -16.16
CA LYS A 36 -9.11 -7.68 -14.76
C LYS A 36 -8.61 -8.83 -13.88
N PHE A 37 -7.83 -8.50 -12.85
CA PHE A 37 -7.37 -9.47 -11.86
C PHE A 37 -8.46 -9.63 -10.79
N TYR A 38 -8.89 -10.87 -10.54
CA TYR A 38 -9.85 -11.20 -9.50
C TYR A 38 -9.13 -11.95 -8.37
N VAL A 39 -9.34 -11.50 -7.13
CA VAL A 39 -8.85 -12.15 -5.90
C VAL A 39 -9.60 -13.46 -5.66
N PHE A 40 -10.91 -13.47 -5.89
CA PHE A 40 -11.75 -14.67 -5.80
C PHE A 40 -12.27 -15.06 -7.18
N LYS A 41 -11.85 -16.24 -7.69
CA LYS A 41 -12.27 -16.79 -8.98
C LYS A 41 -13.27 -17.92 -8.81
N ASN A 42 -14.02 -18.23 -9.87
CA ASN A 42 -15.04 -19.28 -9.83
C ASN A 42 -14.43 -20.70 -9.80
N ASP A 43 -13.18 -20.86 -10.24
CA ASP A 43 -12.52 -22.15 -10.38
C ASP A 43 -12.08 -22.76 -9.03
N ASP A 44 -11.99 -21.93 -7.98
CA ASP A 44 -11.42 -22.32 -6.68
C ASP A 44 -12.46 -22.78 -5.64
N ASN A 45 -13.76 -22.83 -5.99
CA ASN A 45 -14.86 -22.99 -5.02
C ASN A 45 -14.64 -22.14 -3.75
N PRO A 46 -14.46 -20.82 -3.89
CA PRO A 46 -14.04 -19.97 -2.80
C PRO A 46 -15.06 -20.01 -1.66
N ASN A 47 -14.55 -20.06 -0.43
CA ASN A 47 -15.40 -20.09 0.75
C ASN A 47 -16.21 -18.78 0.83
N ILE A 48 -17.53 -18.87 0.62
CA ILE A 48 -18.43 -17.71 0.60
C ILE A 48 -18.29 -16.87 1.87
N ARG A 49 -18.05 -17.53 3.01
CA ARG A 49 -17.86 -16.85 4.31
C ARG A 49 -16.61 -15.98 4.33
N GLU A 50 -15.53 -16.44 3.72
CA GLU A 50 -14.27 -15.70 3.61
C GLU A 50 -14.41 -14.49 2.69
N ILE A 51 -15.15 -14.63 1.58
CA ILE A 51 -15.47 -13.51 0.70
C ILE A 51 -16.24 -12.44 1.48
N ILE A 52 -17.29 -12.82 2.21
CA ILE A 52 -18.10 -11.88 3.01
C ILE A 52 -17.25 -11.19 4.07
N GLN A 53 -16.40 -11.94 4.78
CA GLN A 53 -15.51 -11.36 5.78
C GLN A 53 -14.51 -10.38 5.14
N SER A 54 -13.99 -10.71 3.96
CA SER A 54 -13.06 -9.84 3.23
C SER A 54 -13.74 -8.56 2.77
N VAL A 55 -14.98 -8.64 2.29
CA VAL A 55 -15.78 -7.45 1.92
C VAL A 55 -16.14 -6.62 3.15
N ALA A 56 -16.50 -7.25 4.28
CA ALA A 56 -16.72 -6.56 5.56
C ALA A 56 -15.46 -5.82 6.05
N ASN A 57 -14.28 -6.33 5.72
CA ASN A 57 -12.99 -5.72 6.00
C ASN A 57 -12.55 -4.68 4.93
N GLY A 58 -13.40 -4.37 3.94
CA GLY A 58 -13.15 -3.33 2.94
C GLY A 58 -12.60 -3.81 1.59
N LEU A 59 -12.66 -5.09 1.26
CA LEU A 59 -12.31 -5.57 -0.08
C LEU A 59 -13.30 -5.05 -1.12
N ASP A 60 -12.78 -4.44 -2.19
CA ASP A 60 -13.62 -3.97 -3.30
C ASP A 60 -14.26 -5.13 -4.08
N VAL A 61 -15.56 -5.02 -4.33
CA VAL A 61 -16.36 -6.00 -5.07
C VAL A 61 -15.84 -6.21 -6.49
N ASP A 62 -15.24 -5.19 -7.10
CA ASP A 62 -14.65 -5.28 -8.44
C ASP A 62 -13.51 -6.32 -8.55
N LEU A 63 -12.95 -6.75 -7.42
CA LEU A 63 -11.94 -7.81 -7.32
C LEU A 63 -12.54 -9.21 -7.16
N ILE A 64 -13.87 -9.35 -7.06
CA ILE A 64 -14.57 -10.63 -6.99
C ILE A 64 -15.07 -10.98 -8.39
N ALA A 65 -14.91 -12.24 -8.81
CA ALA A 65 -15.40 -12.69 -10.09
C ALA A 65 -16.94 -12.52 -10.19
N PRO A 66 -17.48 -11.86 -11.24
CA PRO A 66 -18.92 -11.55 -11.34
C PRO A 66 -19.85 -12.78 -11.31
N GLN A 67 -19.32 -13.96 -11.66
CA GLN A 67 -20.05 -15.23 -11.60
C GLN A 67 -20.45 -15.60 -10.16
N LEU A 68 -19.75 -15.09 -9.16
CA LEU A 68 -20.01 -15.36 -7.74
C LEU A 68 -21.10 -14.45 -7.15
N TYR A 69 -21.41 -13.31 -7.79
CA TYR A 69 -22.36 -12.31 -7.29
C TYR A 69 -23.74 -12.88 -6.92
N PRO A 70 -24.38 -13.76 -7.72
CA PRO A 70 -25.68 -14.33 -7.37
C PRO A 70 -25.63 -15.22 -6.12
N ARG A 71 -24.48 -15.83 -5.82
CA ARG A 71 -24.30 -16.71 -4.66
C ARG A 71 -24.04 -15.95 -3.37
N ILE A 72 -23.30 -14.83 -3.44
CA ILE A 72 -22.89 -14.08 -2.24
C ILE A 72 -23.92 -13.03 -1.80
N ILE A 73 -24.79 -12.53 -2.69
CA ILE A 73 -25.66 -11.39 -2.40
C ILE A 73 -26.65 -11.63 -1.25
N SER A 74 -27.24 -12.83 -1.15
CA SER A 74 -28.17 -13.17 -0.06
C SER A 74 -27.46 -13.17 1.29
N MET A 75 -26.23 -13.68 1.32
CA MET A 75 -25.42 -13.78 2.53
C MET A 75 -24.86 -12.41 2.94
N LEU A 76 -24.47 -11.56 1.99
CA LEU A 76 -24.07 -10.17 2.25
C LEU A 76 -25.19 -9.38 2.95
N ARG A 77 -26.45 -9.54 2.52
CA ARG A 77 -27.61 -8.88 3.15
C ARG A 77 -27.84 -9.35 4.59
N ILE A 78 -27.72 -10.66 4.83
CA ILE A 78 -27.86 -11.23 6.19
C ILE A 78 -26.77 -10.69 7.10
N GLU A 79 -25.53 -10.61 6.62
CA GLU A 79 -24.40 -10.17 7.43
C GLU A 79 -24.38 -8.64 7.62
N GLU A 80 -24.81 -7.85 6.63
CA GLU A 80 -25.02 -6.41 6.77
C GLU A 80 -26.01 -6.12 7.89
N TYR A 81 -27.17 -6.80 7.91
CA TYR A 81 -28.18 -6.62 8.95
C TYR A 81 -27.64 -6.92 10.36
N LYS A 82 -26.83 -7.97 10.50
CA LYS A 82 -26.19 -8.33 11.79
C LYS A 82 -25.12 -7.33 12.22
N MET A 83 -24.36 -6.79 11.26
CA MET A 83 -23.24 -5.89 11.54
C MET A 83 -23.69 -4.45 11.74
N ARG A 84 -24.90 -4.08 11.32
CA ARG A 84 -25.42 -2.72 11.40
C ARG A 84 -25.40 -2.14 12.82
N GLU A 85 -25.68 -2.96 13.83
CA GLU A 85 -25.67 -2.54 15.24
C GLU A 85 -24.29 -2.65 15.89
N ASN A 86 -23.48 -3.63 15.47
CA ASN A 86 -22.20 -3.95 16.12
C ASN A 86 -20.99 -3.22 15.51
N ASN A 87 -21.01 -2.98 14.20
CA ASN A 87 -19.91 -2.38 13.45
C ASN A 87 -20.44 -1.62 12.21
N PRO A 88 -20.76 -0.32 12.35
CA PRO A 88 -21.37 0.47 11.27
C PRO A 88 -20.44 0.63 10.05
N SER A 89 -19.11 0.60 10.25
CA SER A 89 -18.15 0.71 9.15
C SER A 89 -18.13 -0.55 8.27
N ALA A 90 -18.18 -1.73 8.89
CA ALA A 90 -18.29 -2.99 8.16
C ALA A 90 -19.65 -3.09 7.45
N ALA A 91 -20.73 -2.68 8.11
CA ALA A 91 -22.07 -2.63 7.51
C ALA A 91 -22.12 -1.71 6.28
N ALA A 92 -21.53 -0.51 6.35
CA ALA A 92 -21.43 0.41 5.22
C ALA A 92 -20.64 -0.20 4.04
N SER A 93 -19.56 -0.94 4.32
CA SER A 93 -18.77 -1.63 3.30
C SER A 93 -19.59 -2.73 2.61
N LEU A 94 -20.35 -3.51 3.38
CA LEU A 94 -21.26 -4.53 2.86
C LEU A 94 -22.42 -3.91 2.05
N LEU A 95 -22.99 -2.79 2.49
CA LEU A 95 -24.05 -2.08 1.77
C LEU A 95 -23.56 -1.55 0.42
N ASN A 96 -22.40 -0.88 0.39
CA ASN A 96 -21.76 -0.43 -0.85
C ASN A 96 -21.50 -1.59 -1.82
N ALA A 97 -21.08 -2.74 -1.28
CA ALA A 97 -20.89 -3.95 -2.06
C ALA A 97 -22.19 -4.48 -2.68
N ILE A 98 -23.29 -4.50 -1.91
CA ILE A 98 -24.62 -4.91 -2.38
C ILE A 98 -25.08 -3.98 -3.52
N GLU A 99 -24.99 -2.66 -3.34
CA GLU A 99 -25.39 -1.68 -4.35
C GLU A 99 -24.58 -1.84 -5.66
N LYS A 100 -23.26 -2.03 -5.57
CA LYS A 100 -22.42 -2.30 -6.74
C LYS A 100 -22.85 -3.57 -7.49
N ILE A 101 -23.16 -4.65 -6.78
CA ILE A 101 -23.61 -5.91 -7.39
C ILE A 101 -24.97 -5.74 -8.09
N GLU A 102 -25.89 -5.00 -7.48
CA GLU A 102 -27.22 -4.74 -8.05
C GLU A 102 -27.14 -3.88 -9.31
N ASN A 103 -26.33 -2.81 -9.28
CA ASN A 103 -26.08 -1.97 -10.46
C ASN A 103 -25.41 -2.77 -11.59
N TYR A 104 -24.52 -3.70 -11.26
CA TYR A 104 -23.89 -4.57 -12.26
C TYR A 104 -24.90 -5.48 -12.99
N LYS A 105 -25.96 -5.95 -12.31
CA LYS A 105 -27.04 -6.72 -12.95
C LYS A 105 -27.80 -5.88 -13.98
N VAL A 106 -28.16 -4.64 -13.60
CA VAL A 106 -28.85 -3.70 -14.50
C VAL A 106 -28.00 -3.42 -15.75
N ASP A 107 -26.69 -3.25 -15.59
CA ASP A 107 -25.75 -3.02 -16.69
C ASP A 107 -25.66 -4.21 -17.66
N ILE A 108 -25.66 -5.44 -17.14
CA ILE A 108 -25.65 -6.65 -17.98
C ILE A 108 -26.96 -6.78 -18.76
N GLU A 109 -28.11 -6.59 -18.09
CA GLU A 109 -29.43 -6.69 -18.72
C GLU A 109 -29.59 -5.62 -19.81
N SER A 110 -29.11 -4.41 -19.55
CA SER A 110 -29.08 -3.30 -20.52
C SER A 110 -28.21 -3.63 -21.75
N LYS A 111 -27.03 -4.24 -21.55
CA LYS A 111 -26.12 -4.64 -22.64
C LYS A 111 -26.67 -5.83 -23.43
N SER A 112 -27.33 -6.77 -22.76
CA SER A 112 -28.00 -7.92 -23.41
C SER A 112 -29.15 -7.47 -24.31
N ASN A 113 -30.00 -6.56 -23.82
CA ASN A 113 -31.12 -5.98 -24.58
C ASN A 113 -30.66 -5.08 -25.75
N ASN A 114 -29.52 -4.40 -25.62
CA ASN A 114 -28.97 -3.59 -26.71
C ASN A 114 -28.29 -4.43 -27.80
N ASN A 115 -27.67 -5.57 -27.46
CA ASN A 115 -27.07 -6.47 -28.44
C ASN A 115 -28.12 -7.23 -29.27
N SER A 116 -29.26 -7.61 -28.68
CA SER A 116 -30.37 -8.23 -29.40
C SER A 116 -31.07 -7.27 -30.39
N ASN A 117 -31.09 -5.97 -30.09
CA ASN A 117 -31.58 -4.94 -31.01
C ASN A 117 -30.58 -4.55 -32.12
N LYS A 118 -29.25 -4.59 -31.86
CA LYS A 118 -28.22 -4.37 -32.90
C LYS A 118 -28.17 -5.47 -33.94
N ASN A 119 -28.37 -6.74 -33.55
CA ASN A 119 -28.40 -7.86 -34.50
C ASN A 119 -29.64 -7.87 -35.42
N ARG A 120 -30.72 -7.15 -35.07
CA ARG A 120 -31.88 -6.98 -35.97
C ARG A 120 -31.74 -5.82 -36.96
N LYS A 121 -30.88 -4.83 -36.71
CA LYS A 121 -30.65 -3.70 -37.65
C LYS A 121 -29.50 -3.94 -38.63
N ASN A 122 -28.53 -4.79 -38.30
CA ASN A 122 -27.39 -5.08 -39.21
C ASN A 122 -27.65 -6.14 -40.29
N LYS A 123 -28.87 -6.69 -40.42
CA LYS A 123 -29.22 -7.62 -41.52
C LYS A 123 -29.91 -6.93 -42.71
N LYS A 124 -30.02 -5.59 -42.73
CA LYS A 124 -30.67 -4.86 -43.83
C LYS A 124 -29.80 -3.87 -44.60
N ASN A 125 -28.58 -3.56 -44.13
CA ASN A 125 -27.68 -2.59 -44.76
C ASN A 125 -26.24 -3.15 -44.81
N SER A 126 -26.02 -4.25 -45.52
CA SER A 126 -24.67 -4.77 -45.78
C SER A 126 -24.46 -5.06 -47.27
N ASP A 127 -24.93 -4.13 -48.10
CA ASP A 127 -24.38 -3.90 -49.42
C ASP A 127 -23.82 -2.48 -49.33
N GLU A 128 -22.55 -2.33 -49.72
CA GLU A 128 -21.81 -1.06 -49.83
C GLU A 128 -21.05 -0.61 -48.56
N ASP A 129 -19.73 -0.69 -48.68
CA ASP A 129 -18.70 0.10 -47.99
C ASP A 129 -18.24 -0.35 -46.58
N ASP A 130 -17.26 -1.26 -46.54
CA ASP A 130 -16.13 -1.14 -45.59
C ASP A 130 -14.94 -2.05 -45.98
N GLU A 131 -14.17 -1.64 -46.99
CA GLU A 131 -12.83 -2.17 -47.27
C GLU A 131 -11.79 -1.41 -46.45
N ASN A 132 -11.57 -1.79 -45.18
CA ASN A 132 -10.30 -1.51 -44.48
C ASN A 132 -10.14 -2.41 -43.25
N ASP A 133 -10.32 -3.71 -43.46
CA ASP A 133 -9.83 -4.72 -42.52
C ASP A 133 -8.35 -4.94 -42.82
N THR A 134 -7.47 -4.23 -42.09
CA THR A 134 -6.03 -4.47 -42.08
C THR A 134 -5.76 -5.83 -41.42
N HIS A 135 -6.10 -6.90 -42.12
CA HIS A 135 -5.51 -8.21 -41.89
C HIS A 135 -4.01 -8.06 -42.08
N GLU A 136 -3.28 -8.11 -40.97
CA GLU A 136 -1.84 -8.27 -40.92
C GLU A 136 -1.50 -9.50 -41.76
N LYS A 137 -1.16 -9.27 -43.04
CA LYS A 137 -0.77 -10.33 -43.97
C LYS A 137 0.41 -11.03 -43.33
N VAL A 138 0.18 -12.24 -42.81
CA VAL A 138 1.24 -13.13 -42.35
C VAL A 138 2.25 -13.21 -43.49
N LEU A 139 3.38 -12.52 -43.31
CA LEU A 139 4.34 -12.30 -44.36
C LEU A 139 4.99 -13.66 -44.62
N MET A 140 4.50 -14.38 -45.64
CA MET A 140 5.15 -15.62 -46.04
C MET A 140 6.59 -15.30 -46.45
N PRO A 141 7.59 -16.04 -45.95
CA PRO A 141 8.97 -15.80 -46.32
C PRO A 141 9.15 -15.92 -47.83
N SER A 142 9.96 -15.03 -48.40
CA SER A 142 10.27 -15.09 -49.82
C SER A 142 10.94 -16.43 -50.16
N LYS A 143 10.63 -16.97 -51.34
CA LYS A 143 11.17 -18.26 -51.77
C LYS A 143 12.70 -18.29 -51.78
N THR A 144 13.33 -17.18 -52.18
CA THR A 144 14.79 -17.03 -52.18
C THR A 144 15.39 -17.17 -50.78
N MET A 145 14.75 -16.61 -49.75
CA MET A 145 15.19 -16.77 -48.36
C MET A 145 15.09 -18.22 -47.89
N ILE A 146 14.03 -18.93 -48.27
CA ILE A 146 13.85 -20.36 -47.96
C ILE A 146 14.96 -21.17 -48.64
N ASP A 147 15.20 -20.94 -49.93
CA ASP A 147 16.20 -21.68 -50.72
C ASP A 147 17.62 -21.44 -50.17
N ASP A 148 17.96 -20.20 -49.81
CA ASP A 148 19.25 -19.85 -49.19
C ASP A 148 19.44 -20.55 -47.83
N ALA A 149 18.42 -20.56 -46.98
CA ALA A 149 18.46 -21.23 -45.68
C ALA A 149 18.50 -22.77 -45.81
N VAL A 150 17.84 -23.34 -46.83
CA VAL A 150 17.96 -24.77 -47.18
C VAL A 150 19.41 -25.09 -47.58
N ASN A 151 20.05 -24.24 -48.39
CA ASN A 151 21.45 -24.42 -48.76
C ASN A 151 22.38 -24.35 -47.54
N MET A 152 22.15 -23.40 -46.62
CA MET A 152 22.90 -23.33 -45.36
C MET A 152 22.75 -24.61 -44.52
N ALA A 153 21.53 -25.17 -44.44
CA ALA A 153 21.28 -26.42 -43.73
C ALA A 153 21.97 -27.63 -44.40
N LEU A 154 21.99 -27.69 -45.74
CA LEU A 154 22.65 -28.75 -46.51
C LEU A 154 24.18 -28.70 -46.41
N GLU A 155 24.75 -27.51 -46.29
CA GLU A 155 26.17 -27.28 -46.07
C GLU A 155 26.60 -27.57 -44.62
N GLY A 156 25.64 -27.76 -43.70
CA GLY A 156 25.90 -27.95 -42.27
C GLY A 156 26.42 -26.69 -41.60
N LYS A 157 26.07 -25.50 -42.12
CA LYS A 157 26.34 -24.22 -41.45
C LYS A 157 25.46 -24.06 -40.21
N ASP A 158 25.90 -23.20 -39.30
CA ASP A 158 25.14 -22.86 -38.10
C ASP A 158 23.82 -22.19 -38.49
N LEU A 159 22.70 -22.75 -38.01
CA LEU A 159 21.35 -22.25 -38.28
C LEU A 159 20.93 -21.17 -37.27
N GLY A 160 21.78 -20.85 -36.27
CA GLY A 160 21.48 -19.81 -35.28
C GLY A 160 21.33 -18.40 -35.85
N THR A 161 21.81 -18.13 -37.07
CA THR A 161 21.63 -16.84 -37.76
C THR A 161 20.35 -16.77 -38.59
N VAL A 162 19.64 -17.89 -38.76
CA VAL A 162 18.42 -17.97 -39.54
C VAL A 162 17.24 -17.56 -38.67
N ASP A 163 16.33 -16.76 -39.23
CA ASP A 163 15.11 -16.32 -38.54
C ASP A 163 14.32 -17.54 -38.00
N PRO A 164 13.99 -17.58 -36.70
CA PRO A 164 13.14 -18.59 -36.08
C PRO A 164 11.88 -18.96 -36.87
N GLN A 165 11.21 -17.96 -37.47
CA GLN A 165 9.99 -18.19 -38.24
C GLN A 165 10.27 -18.96 -39.53
N LEU A 166 11.45 -18.78 -40.13
CA LEU A 166 11.85 -19.45 -41.35
C LEU A 166 12.12 -20.93 -41.14
N LEU A 167 12.59 -21.33 -39.95
CA LEU A 167 12.94 -22.72 -39.62
C LEU A 167 11.77 -23.70 -39.85
N GLN A 168 10.53 -23.26 -39.62
CA GLN A 168 9.33 -24.08 -39.82
C GLN A 168 9.11 -24.45 -41.29
N PHE A 169 9.54 -23.57 -42.21
CA PHE A 169 9.37 -23.76 -43.65
C PHE A 169 10.49 -24.59 -44.29
N LEU A 170 11.61 -24.84 -43.60
CA LEU A 170 12.77 -25.58 -44.15
C LEU A 170 12.59 -27.10 -44.13
N LEU A 171 11.78 -27.63 -43.22
CA LEU A 171 11.62 -29.08 -43.03
C LEU A 171 10.99 -29.77 -44.25
N LYS A 172 10.03 -29.11 -44.91
CA LYS A 172 9.33 -29.69 -46.07
C LYS A 172 10.25 -29.76 -47.32
N PRO A 173 10.91 -28.67 -47.75
CA PRO A 173 11.89 -28.72 -48.85
C PRO A 173 13.02 -29.72 -48.60
N LEU A 174 13.59 -29.79 -47.39
CA LEU A 174 14.66 -30.74 -47.08
C LEU A 174 14.20 -32.21 -47.19
N LYS A 175 12.97 -32.53 -46.77
CA LYS A 175 12.37 -33.86 -46.95
C LYS A 175 12.11 -34.18 -48.42
N GLU A 176 11.67 -33.21 -49.21
CA GLU A 176 11.47 -33.37 -50.66
C GLU A 176 12.80 -33.60 -51.39
N ILE A 177 13.84 -32.83 -51.07
CA ILE A 177 15.20 -33.02 -51.60
C ILE A 177 15.73 -34.41 -51.25
N LYS A 178 15.54 -34.85 -49.99
CA LYS A 178 15.93 -36.20 -49.56
C LYS A 178 15.24 -37.28 -50.38
N LYS A 179 13.92 -37.17 -50.57
CA LYS A 179 13.14 -38.15 -51.34
C LYS A 179 13.60 -38.19 -52.80
N ASN A 180 13.72 -37.03 -53.44
CA ASN A 180 14.16 -36.93 -54.84
C ASN A 180 15.59 -37.48 -55.03
N ALA A 181 16.48 -37.27 -54.06
CA ALA A 181 17.83 -37.81 -54.08
C ALA A 181 17.86 -39.35 -53.93
N ILE A 182 16.95 -39.93 -53.14
CA ILE A 182 16.79 -41.40 -53.04
C ILE A 182 16.26 -41.97 -54.35
N ASP A 183 15.23 -41.35 -54.92
CA ASP A 183 14.60 -41.81 -56.18
C ASP A 183 15.58 -41.73 -57.38
N SER A 184 16.51 -40.78 -57.36
CA SER A 184 17.56 -40.61 -58.38
C SER A 184 18.86 -41.40 -58.10
N GLY A 185 18.97 -42.05 -56.94
CA GLY A 185 20.15 -42.82 -56.53
C GLY A 185 21.34 -41.99 -56.01
N ASP A 186 21.18 -40.67 -55.77
CA ASP A 186 22.22 -39.84 -55.14
C ASP A 186 22.15 -39.91 -53.61
N TYR A 187 22.70 -40.99 -53.06
CA TYR A 187 22.70 -41.23 -51.61
C TYR A 187 23.50 -40.18 -50.82
N LYS A 188 24.48 -39.50 -51.42
CA LYS A 188 25.27 -38.46 -50.75
C LYS A 188 24.41 -37.23 -50.48
N MET A 189 23.63 -36.80 -51.48
CA MET A 189 22.71 -35.69 -51.31
C MET A 189 21.57 -36.05 -50.35
N ALA A 190 21.05 -37.27 -50.41
CA ALA A 190 20.04 -37.76 -49.48
C ALA A 190 20.54 -37.73 -48.01
N GLN A 191 21.80 -38.11 -47.78
CA GLN A 191 22.41 -38.04 -46.44
C GLN A 191 22.56 -36.60 -45.95
N LYS A 192 23.02 -35.68 -46.81
CA LYS A 192 23.12 -34.25 -46.46
C LYS A 192 21.75 -33.65 -46.10
N ALA A 193 20.71 -33.98 -46.88
CA ALA A 193 19.35 -33.52 -46.62
C ALA A 193 18.79 -34.10 -45.31
N ASP A 194 19.11 -35.36 -44.96
CA ASP A 194 18.76 -35.95 -43.66
C ASP A 194 19.45 -35.23 -42.49
N ILE A 195 20.76 -34.96 -42.61
CA ILE A 195 21.52 -34.20 -41.61
C ILE A 195 20.94 -32.80 -41.44
N GLY A 196 20.68 -32.08 -42.55
CA GLY A 196 20.05 -30.76 -42.52
C GLY A 196 18.67 -30.78 -41.85
N THR A 197 17.86 -31.80 -42.12
CA THR A 197 16.54 -31.98 -41.47
C THR A 197 16.68 -32.14 -39.95
N ARG A 198 17.65 -32.93 -39.49
CA ARG A 198 17.93 -33.11 -38.05
C ARG A 198 18.45 -31.83 -37.40
N LEU A 199 19.32 -31.08 -38.08
CA LEU A 199 19.83 -29.80 -37.60
C LEU A 199 18.71 -28.76 -37.46
N VAL A 200 17.85 -28.61 -38.46
CA VAL A 200 16.68 -27.71 -38.41
C VAL A 200 15.75 -28.11 -37.27
N SER A 201 15.43 -29.39 -37.13
CA SER A 201 14.57 -29.87 -36.04
C SER A 201 15.20 -29.63 -34.66
N HIS A 202 16.52 -29.84 -34.52
CA HIS A 202 17.24 -29.54 -33.28
C HIS A 202 17.20 -28.03 -32.97
N GLN A 203 17.44 -27.19 -33.97
CA GLN A 203 17.40 -25.73 -33.83
C GLN A 203 16.00 -25.24 -33.42
N GLN A 204 14.93 -25.80 -33.97
CA GLN A 204 13.56 -25.48 -33.54
C GLN A 204 13.32 -25.81 -32.06
N VAL A 205 13.83 -26.96 -31.59
CA VAL A 205 13.73 -27.34 -30.17
C VAL A 205 14.54 -26.40 -29.27
N LEU A 206 15.72 -25.96 -29.71
CA LEU A 206 16.51 -24.98 -28.97
C LEU A 206 15.80 -23.62 -28.90
N GLN A 207 15.23 -23.17 -30.02
CA GLN A 207 14.48 -21.93 -30.09
C GLN A 207 13.27 -21.93 -29.15
N ALA A 208 12.47 -23.01 -29.14
CA ALA A 208 11.35 -23.14 -28.22
C ALA A 208 11.78 -23.10 -26.74
N LYS A 209 12.95 -23.67 -26.41
CA LYS A 209 13.51 -23.59 -25.05
C LYS A 209 13.99 -22.19 -24.67
N ILE A 210 14.53 -21.45 -25.63
CA ILE A 210 14.93 -20.04 -25.41
C ILE A 210 13.67 -19.21 -25.15
N GLU A 211 12.63 -19.37 -25.97
CA GLU A 211 11.34 -18.68 -25.78
C GLU A 211 10.70 -19.01 -24.43
N GLU A 212 10.67 -20.29 -24.03
CA GLU A 212 10.18 -20.70 -22.71
C GLU A 212 11.00 -20.06 -21.55
N GLN A 213 12.31 -19.92 -21.74
CA GLN A 213 13.18 -19.28 -20.76
C GLN A 213 12.94 -17.77 -20.70
N ASP A 214 12.79 -17.10 -21.84
CA ASP A 214 12.49 -15.67 -21.94
C ASP A 214 11.12 -15.35 -21.31
N GLU A 215 10.11 -16.19 -21.53
CA GLU A 215 8.79 -16.07 -20.89
C GLU A 215 8.89 -16.19 -19.36
N LYS A 216 9.68 -17.16 -18.86
CA LYS A 216 9.92 -17.30 -17.42
C LYS A 216 10.63 -16.08 -16.89
N ASP A 217 11.69 -15.61 -17.54
CA ASP A 217 12.46 -14.47 -17.06
C ASP A 217 11.61 -13.18 -17.03
N ALA A 218 10.74 -12.98 -18.02
CA ALA A 218 9.74 -11.92 -18.01
C ALA A 218 8.75 -12.06 -16.82
N GLU A 219 8.31 -13.29 -16.51
CA GLU A 219 7.44 -13.53 -15.34
C GLU A 219 8.14 -13.19 -14.02
N TYR A 220 9.42 -13.59 -13.85
CA TYR A 220 10.18 -13.25 -12.63
C TYR A 220 10.41 -11.74 -12.51
N GLN A 221 10.72 -11.06 -13.61
CA GLN A 221 10.86 -9.59 -13.62
C GLN A 221 9.55 -8.90 -13.25
N GLN A 222 8.41 -9.38 -13.77
CA GLN A 222 7.11 -8.83 -13.41
C GLN A 222 6.80 -9.05 -11.92
N ARG A 223 7.08 -10.25 -11.38
CA ARG A 223 6.90 -10.55 -9.95
C ARG A 223 7.79 -9.67 -9.08
N LEU A 224 9.02 -9.40 -9.52
CA LEU A 224 9.96 -8.51 -8.86
C LEU A 224 9.41 -7.08 -8.77
N GLU A 225 8.94 -6.54 -9.90
CA GLU A 225 8.37 -5.19 -9.98
C GLU A 225 7.16 -5.05 -9.05
N ILE A 226 6.24 -6.03 -9.08
CA ILE A 226 5.08 -6.05 -8.18
C ILE A 226 5.52 -6.06 -6.71
N ALA A 227 6.50 -6.89 -6.35
CA ALA A 227 7.00 -6.97 -4.97
C ALA A 227 7.69 -5.66 -4.53
N GLN A 228 8.41 -4.98 -5.41
CA GLN A 228 9.00 -3.67 -5.14
C GLN A 228 7.93 -2.60 -4.90
N ILE A 229 6.90 -2.55 -5.75
CA ILE A 229 5.76 -1.63 -5.56
C ILE A 229 5.05 -1.91 -4.23
N GLN A 230 4.84 -3.19 -3.88
CA GLN A 230 4.24 -3.56 -2.60
C GLN A 230 5.08 -3.10 -1.40
N LEU A 231 6.40 -3.24 -1.49
CA LEU A 231 7.32 -2.79 -0.46
C LEU A 231 7.25 -1.27 -0.26
N ASP A 232 7.20 -0.50 -1.35
CA ASP A 232 7.08 0.96 -1.27
C ASP A 232 5.72 1.39 -0.73
N ASN A 233 4.63 0.74 -1.14
CA ASN A 233 3.29 0.98 -0.58
C ASN A 233 3.24 0.69 0.93
N ILE A 234 3.91 -0.37 1.41
CA ILE A 234 3.98 -0.69 2.85
C ILE A 234 4.74 0.41 3.60
N LYS A 235 5.87 0.89 3.06
CA LYS A 235 6.64 1.99 3.67
C LYS A 235 5.79 3.26 3.76
N GLU A 236 5.15 3.66 2.66
CA GLU A 236 4.32 4.86 2.61
C GLU A 236 3.14 4.77 3.58
N LYS A 237 2.43 3.63 3.59
CA LYS A 237 1.33 3.37 4.53
C LYS A 237 1.78 3.58 5.98
N TRP A 238 2.89 2.98 6.39
CA TRP A 238 3.39 3.12 7.76
C TRP A 238 3.87 4.53 8.08
N GLN A 239 4.49 5.22 7.12
CA GLN A 239 4.89 6.60 7.27
C GLN A 239 3.67 7.51 7.55
N ILE A 240 2.60 7.36 6.76
CA ILE A 240 1.36 8.11 6.94
C ILE A 240 0.75 7.80 8.32
N LEU A 241 0.64 6.52 8.71
CA LEU A 241 0.05 6.12 9.98
C LEU A 241 0.84 6.66 11.19
N ILE A 242 2.16 6.62 11.15
CA ILE A 242 3.01 7.15 12.22
C ILE A 242 2.87 8.67 12.30
N GLU A 243 2.82 9.36 11.16
CA GLU A 243 2.68 10.81 11.13
C GLU A 243 1.31 11.27 11.66
N GLN A 244 0.23 10.61 11.25
CA GLN A 244 -1.10 10.83 11.80
C GLN A 244 -1.13 10.61 13.32
N ARG A 245 -0.45 9.55 13.80
CA ARG A 245 -0.39 9.27 15.24
C ARG A 245 0.35 10.36 16.02
N LYS A 246 1.41 10.96 15.44
CA LYS A 246 2.13 12.10 16.04
C LYS A 246 1.28 13.36 16.08
N GLN A 247 0.53 13.64 15.01
CA GLN A 247 -0.40 14.77 14.97
C GLN A 247 -1.45 14.66 16.08
N LEU A 248 -2.06 13.49 16.23
CA LEU A 248 -3.01 13.23 17.33
C LEU A 248 -2.38 13.37 18.72
N MET A 249 -1.11 12.98 18.89
CA MET A 249 -0.38 13.20 20.13
C MET A 249 -0.21 14.70 20.41
N GLU A 250 0.20 15.48 19.41
CA GLU A 250 0.41 16.92 19.56
C GLU A 250 -0.91 17.64 19.87
N GLU A 251 -1.99 17.29 19.18
CA GLU A 251 -3.34 17.80 19.43
C GLU A 251 -3.82 17.49 20.86
N ASP A 252 -3.72 16.23 21.32
CA ASP A 252 -4.11 15.83 22.69
C ASP A 252 -3.29 16.54 23.78
N LEU A 253 -1.99 16.76 23.54
CA LEU A 253 -1.13 17.49 24.48
C LEU A 253 -1.48 18.98 24.53
N ILE A 254 -1.77 19.60 23.38
CA ILE A 254 -2.22 21.00 23.30
C ILE A 254 -3.57 21.16 24.00
N GLU A 255 -4.52 20.26 23.74
CA GLU A 255 -5.85 20.28 24.36
C GLU A 255 -5.75 20.23 25.89
N LYS A 256 -5.00 19.26 26.44
CA LYS A 256 -4.77 19.17 27.90
C LYS A 256 -4.10 20.39 28.48
N GLN A 257 -3.14 20.98 27.75
CA GLN A 257 -2.48 22.20 28.19
C GLN A 257 -3.46 23.39 28.23
N ASN A 258 -4.34 23.50 27.24
CA ASN A 258 -5.35 24.55 27.19
C ASN A 258 -6.39 24.38 28.29
N GLU A 259 -6.93 23.17 28.48
CA GLU A 259 -7.85 22.85 29.59
C GLU A 259 -7.23 23.20 30.95
N PHE A 260 -5.95 22.87 31.15
CA PHE A 260 -5.26 23.21 32.38
C PHE A 260 -5.05 24.72 32.54
N ASN A 261 -4.72 25.43 31.47
CA ASN A 261 -4.57 26.88 31.50
C ASN A 261 -5.90 27.56 31.88
N GLU A 262 -7.02 27.13 31.30
CA GLU A 262 -8.36 27.63 31.65
C GLU A 262 -8.70 27.36 33.12
N PHE A 263 -8.42 26.14 33.60
CA PHE A 263 -8.60 25.79 35.00
C PHE A 263 -7.73 26.64 35.93
N LEU A 264 -6.50 26.92 35.52
CA LEU A 264 -5.56 27.74 36.29
C LEU A 264 -5.96 29.21 36.31
N GLU A 265 -6.50 29.74 35.21
CA GLU A 265 -7.10 31.07 35.16
C GLU A 265 -8.32 31.17 36.08
N GLU A 266 -9.17 30.15 36.13
CA GLU A 266 -10.31 30.11 37.05
C GLU A 266 -9.87 30.01 38.51
N TYR A 267 -8.81 29.25 38.80
CA TYR A 267 -8.19 29.21 40.12
C TYR A 267 -7.60 30.56 40.52
N ASP A 268 -6.94 31.25 39.59
CA ASP A 268 -6.27 32.53 39.85
C ASP A 268 -7.28 33.67 40.15
N LYS A 269 -8.53 33.58 39.68
CA LYS A 269 -9.63 34.48 40.08
C LYS A 269 -9.91 34.45 41.59
N GLN A 270 -9.48 33.42 42.32
CA GLN A 270 -9.62 33.37 43.79
C GLN A 270 -8.73 34.39 44.50
N PHE A 271 -7.62 34.83 43.88
CA PHE A 271 -6.74 35.84 44.45
C PHE A 271 -7.35 37.25 44.43
N GLU A 272 -8.23 37.52 43.48
CA GLU A 272 -8.94 38.82 43.36
C GLU A 272 -9.99 38.99 44.45
N ASN A 273 -10.54 37.88 44.95
CA ASN A 273 -11.59 37.88 45.96
C ASN A 273 -11.03 38.05 47.38
N GLU A 274 -11.80 38.72 48.25
CA GLU A 274 -11.42 38.81 49.66
C GLU A 274 -11.48 37.42 50.33
N PRO A 275 -10.59 37.14 51.31
CA PRO A 275 -10.56 35.86 52.00
C PRO A 275 -11.94 35.55 52.60
N PRO A 276 -12.45 34.30 52.44
CA PRO A 276 -13.74 33.93 53.00
C PRO A 276 -13.79 34.21 54.51
N SER A 277 -14.94 34.71 55.00
CA SER A 277 -15.15 35.03 56.42
C SER A 277 -14.85 33.87 57.37
N LYS A 278 -14.96 32.62 56.88
CA LYS A 278 -14.60 31.40 57.61
C LYS A 278 -13.11 31.35 58.00
N VAL A 279 -12.23 31.87 57.16
CA VAL A 279 -10.77 31.92 57.39
C VAL A 279 -10.41 33.09 58.31
N LEU A 280 -11.17 34.18 58.25
CA LEU A 280 -10.97 35.40 59.04
C LEU A 280 -11.54 35.33 60.47
N LYS A 281 -11.89 34.14 60.98
CA LYS A 281 -12.37 33.97 62.37
C LYS A 281 -11.32 34.43 63.36
N LEU A 282 -11.67 35.30 64.31
CA LEU A 282 -10.76 35.79 65.35
C LEU A 282 -10.28 34.67 66.28
N SER A 283 -9.08 34.82 66.87
CA SER A 283 -8.64 33.90 67.93
C SER A 283 -9.49 34.06 69.19
N SER A 284 -9.50 33.03 70.05
CA SER A 284 -10.15 33.10 71.37
C SER A 284 -9.64 34.29 72.20
N MET A 285 -8.33 34.55 72.16
CA MET A 285 -7.71 35.64 72.91
C MET A 285 -8.23 37.03 72.49
N ALA A 286 -8.47 37.25 71.20
CA ALA A 286 -9.07 38.49 70.71
C ALA A 286 -10.56 38.60 71.11
N LEU A 287 -11.28 37.48 71.10
CA LEU A 287 -12.68 37.42 71.56
C LEU A 287 -12.80 37.66 73.07
N ASP A 288 -11.86 37.14 73.87
CA ASP A 288 -11.81 37.31 75.32
C ASP A 288 -11.57 38.78 75.69
N LEU A 289 -10.72 39.49 74.95
CA LEU A 289 -10.52 40.94 75.14
C LEU A 289 -11.81 41.73 74.88
N LYS A 290 -12.57 41.37 73.84
CA LYS A 290 -13.90 41.96 73.56
C LYS A 290 -14.91 41.62 74.65
N ALA A 291 -14.88 40.40 75.19
CA ALA A 291 -15.74 40.00 76.30
C ALA A 291 -15.41 40.80 77.58
N LYS A 292 -14.12 40.96 77.91
CA LYS A 292 -13.64 41.79 79.03
C LYS A 292 -14.02 43.26 78.86
N GLU A 293 -13.93 43.80 77.66
CA GLU A 293 -14.42 45.15 77.35
C GLU A 293 -15.90 45.29 77.68
N LYS A 294 -16.76 44.40 77.15
CA LYS A 294 -18.21 44.39 77.42
C LYS A 294 -18.51 44.29 78.92
N PHE A 295 -17.77 43.46 79.64
CA PHE A 295 -17.90 43.32 81.08
C PHE A 295 -17.54 44.63 81.81
N LEU A 296 -16.42 45.28 81.48
CA LEU A 296 -16.01 46.56 82.09
C LEU A 296 -17.01 47.70 81.81
N ILE A 297 -17.62 47.70 80.62
CA ILE A 297 -18.71 48.64 80.27
C ILE A 297 -19.91 48.41 81.19
N SER A 298 -20.32 47.15 81.38
CA SER A 298 -21.44 46.82 82.27
C SER A 298 -21.16 47.20 83.74
N ALA A 299 -19.89 47.14 84.16
CA ALA A 299 -19.42 47.57 85.47
C ALA A 299 -19.21 49.10 85.60
N LYS A 300 -19.55 49.90 84.57
CA LYS A 300 -19.39 51.37 84.53
C LYS A 300 -17.94 51.87 84.66
N ARG A 301 -16.93 51.03 84.38
CA ARG A 301 -15.50 51.41 84.39
C ARG A 301 -15.02 51.82 83.01
N PHE A 302 -15.42 53.01 82.57
CA PHE A 302 -15.24 53.45 81.17
C PHE A 302 -13.78 53.65 80.74
N ASP A 303 -12.92 54.15 81.62
CA ASP A 303 -11.51 54.38 81.28
C ASP A 303 -10.75 53.08 81.00
N ASP A 304 -11.01 52.05 81.81
CA ASP A 304 -10.42 50.73 81.63
C ASP A 304 -11.01 50.02 80.41
N ALA A 305 -12.31 50.15 80.18
CA ALA A 305 -12.96 49.63 78.97
C ALA A 305 -12.35 50.25 77.70
N LYS A 306 -12.07 51.57 77.71
CA LYS A 306 -11.42 52.26 76.58
C LYS A 306 -10.02 51.71 76.29
N LYS A 307 -9.22 51.45 77.33
CA LYS A 307 -7.90 50.79 77.18
C LYS A 307 -8.05 49.39 76.59
N MET A 308 -8.98 48.58 77.11
CA MET A 308 -9.23 47.23 76.59
C MET A 308 -9.70 47.25 75.14
N ARG A 309 -10.56 48.19 74.75
CA ARG A 309 -11.00 48.38 73.35
C ARG A 309 -9.85 48.68 72.41
N GLN A 310 -8.91 49.55 72.81
CA GLN A 310 -7.73 49.86 72.01
C GLN A 310 -6.85 48.62 71.81
N ILE A 311 -6.58 47.89 72.90
CA ILE A 311 -5.79 46.65 72.86
C ILE A 311 -6.49 45.60 71.97
N ALA A 312 -7.80 45.41 72.13
CA ALA A 312 -8.59 44.49 71.32
C ALA A 312 -8.56 44.86 69.83
N SER A 313 -8.71 46.15 69.49
CA SER A 313 -8.70 46.62 68.10
C SER A 313 -7.33 46.46 67.43
N VAL A 314 -6.24 46.74 68.15
CA VAL A 314 -4.87 46.52 67.64
C VAL A 314 -4.65 45.02 67.40
N ARG A 315 -5.03 44.16 68.35
CA ARG A 315 -4.88 42.71 68.25
C ARG A 315 -5.71 42.12 67.11
N GLU A 316 -6.96 42.53 66.97
CA GLU A 316 -7.86 42.12 65.89
C GLU A 316 -7.29 42.48 64.51
N LYS A 317 -6.79 43.70 64.33
CA LYS A 317 -6.14 44.12 63.07
C LYS A 317 -4.90 43.28 62.75
N GLN A 318 -4.07 42.98 63.75
CA GLN A 318 -2.88 42.15 63.58
C GLN A 318 -3.25 40.71 63.18
N GLU A 319 -4.20 40.09 63.88
CA GLU A 319 -4.64 38.72 63.57
C GLU A 319 -5.31 38.61 62.21
N LEU A 320 -6.15 39.58 61.84
CA LEU A 320 -6.77 39.62 60.51
C LEU A 320 -5.72 39.75 59.40
N LYS A 321 -4.71 40.60 59.60
CA LYS A 321 -3.59 40.74 58.66
C LYS A 321 -2.81 39.44 58.52
N MET A 322 -2.41 38.82 59.63
CA MET A 322 -1.69 37.54 59.59
C MET A 322 -2.50 36.42 58.94
N LYS A 323 -3.80 36.33 59.24
CA LYS A 323 -4.68 35.32 58.63
C LYS A 323 -4.88 35.54 57.14
N LYS A 324 -4.98 36.80 56.71
CA LYS A 324 -5.02 37.15 55.29
C LYS A 324 -3.72 36.77 54.58
N GLU A 325 -2.56 37.06 55.17
CA GLU A 325 -1.26 36.66 54.64
C GLU A 325 -1.14 35.12 54.55
N GLN A 326 -1.47 34.40 55.63
CA GLN A 326 -1.45 32.94 55.66
C GLN A 326 -2.33 32.32 54.57
N TYR A 327 -3.56 32.84 54.41
CA TYR A 327 -4.48 32.39 53.37
C TYR A 327 -3.88 32.48 51.97
N TYR A 328 -3.29 33.62 51.60
CA TYR A 328 -2.64 33.76 50.30
C TYR A 328 -1.39 32.90 50.16
N THR A 329 -0.60 32.70 51.23
CA THR A 329 0.54 31.77 51.17
C THR A 329 0.11 30.33 50.95
N ASP A 330 -1.02 29.92 51.53
CA ASP A 330 -1.55 28.57 51.35
C ASP A 330 -2.15 28.40 49.95
N LEU A 331 -2.88 29.39 49.43
CA LEU A 331 -3.34 29.42 48.04
C LEU A 331 -2.18 29.32 47.04
N MET A 332 -1.07 30.04 47.28
CA MET A 332 0.10 29.95 46.40
C MET A 332 0.72 28.54 46.41
N LYS A 333 0.86 27.92 47.58
CA LYS A 333 1.36 26.54 47.69
C LYS A 333 0.43 25.55 47.01
N GLU A 334 -0.88 25.75 47.09
CA GLU A 334 -1.86 24.92 46.41
C GLU A 334 -1.76 25.07 44.88
N ARG A 335 -1.63 26.31 44.38
CA ARG A 335 -1.37 26.59 42.97
C ARG A 335 -0.11 25.88 42.46
N GLU A 336 0.99 25.96 43.18
CA GLU A 336 2.24 25.27 42.82
C GLU A 336 2.06 23.75 42.79
N LYS A 337 1.36 23.18 43.78
CA LYS A 337 1.03 21.75 43.79
C LYS A 337 0.16 21.34 42.61
N LEU A 338 -0.78 22.18 42.18
CA LEU A 338 -1.62 21.92 41.01
C LEU A 338 -0.77 21.89 39.73
N ILE A 339 0.12 22.88 39.54
CA ILE A 339 1.06 22.93 38.41
C ILE A 339 1.95 21.69 38.38
N GLU A 340 2.52 21.29 39.52
CA GLU A 340 3.40 20.13 39.59
C GLU A 340 2.66 18.82 39.28
N LYS A 341 1.43 18.66 39.81
CA LYS A 341 0.59 17.49 39.50
C LYS A 341 0.27 17.43 38.02
N GLU A 342 -0.04 18.56 37.38
CA GLU A 342 -0.37 18.56 35.96
C GLU A 342 0.84 18.25 35.09
N LYS A 343 2.01 18.84 35.38
CA LYS A 343 3.26 18.50 34.70
C LYS A 343 3.54 17.00 34.73
N GLN A 344 3.31 16.36 35.87
CA GLN A 344 3.46 14.91 36.00
C GLN A 344 2.46 14.15 35.12
N LYS A 345 1.18 14.56 35.09
CA LYS A 345 0.17 13.93 34.21
C LYS A 345 0.51 14.07 32.73
N VAL A 346 0.88 15.28 32.30
CA VAL A 346 1.29 15.56 30.90
C VAL A 346 2.51 14.71 30.53
N PHE A 347 3.51 14.62 31.43
CA PHE A 347 4.66 13.75 31.23
C PHE A 347 4.28 12.27 31.07
N PHE A 348 3.39 11.74 31.92
CA PHE A 348 2.92 10.37 31.79
C PHE A 348 2.13 10.14 30.50
N ALA A 349 1.30 11.11 30.10
CA ALA A 349 0.57 11.05 28.84
C ALA A 349 1.54 11.02 27.65
N GLU A 350 2.54 11.90 27.63
CA GLU A 350 3.58 11.95 26.61
C GLU A 350 4.36 10.62 26.54
N MET A 351 4.80 10.07 27.68
CA MET A 351 5.47 8.77 27.71
C MET A 351 4.62 7.64 27.15
N ASN A 352 3.32 7.63 27.44
CA ASN A 352 2.39 6.63 26.90
C ASN A 352 2.26 6.76 25.38
N TRP A 353 2.14 7.98 24.86
CA TRP A 353 2.11 8.26 23.43
C TRP A 353 3.40 7.86 22.73
N GLN A 354 4.56 8.23 23.29
CA GLN A 354 5.87 7.84 22.77
C GLN A 354 6.05 6.32 22.75
N THR A 355 5.56 5.62 23.76
CA THR A 355 5.57 4.14 23.82
C THR A 355 4.70 3.56 22.70
N SER A 356 3.49 4.08 22.50
CA SER A 356 2.59 3.66 21.42
C SER A 356 3.20 3.88 20.03
N ILE A 357 3.79 5.06 19.78
CA ILE A 357 4.49 5.36 18.51
C ILE A 357 5.69 4.43 18.32
N SER A 358 6.46 4.16 19.37
CA SER A 358 7.62 3.25 19.31
C SER A 358 7.20 1.82 18.95
N GLN A 359 6.07 1.34 19.49
CA GLN A 359 5.49 0.05 19.13
C GLN A 359 5.07 0.00 17.66
N MET A 360 4.42 1.06 17.15
CA MET A 360 4.07 1.16 15.72
C MET A 360 5.32 1.15 14.83
N GLN A 361 6.38 1.87 15.22
CA GLN A 361 7.66 1.86 14.49
C GLN A 361 8.30 0.47 14.46
N LEU A 362 8.19 -0.30 15.55
CA LEU A 362 8.69 -1.66 15.60
C LEU A 362 7.92 -2.58 14.66
N GLN A 363 6.58 -2.49 14.66
CA GLN A 363 5.72 -3.24 13.74
C GLN A 363 6.01 -2.87 12.28
N ALA A 364 6.11 -1.58 11.98
CA ALA A 364 6.48 -1.08 10.65
C ALA A 364 7.82 -1.69 10.18
N LYS A 365 8.85 -1.68 11.04
CA LYS A 365 10.16 -2.27 10.71
C LYS A 365 10.05 -3.77 10.45
N GLN A 366 9.25 -4.51 11.22
CA GLN A 366 9.06 -5.95 11.02
C GLN A 366 8.40 -6.24 9.67
N GLU A 367 7.31 -5.55 9.34
CA GLU A 367 6.61 -5.72 8.06
C GLU A 367 7.48 -5.30 6.86
N ILE A 368 8.17 -4.16 6.95
CA ILE A 368 9.10 -3.71 5.91
C ILE A 368 10.23 -4.72 5.73
N THR A 369 10.80 -5.27 6.81
CA THR A 369 11.85 -6.28 6.73
C THR A 369 11.33 -7.57 6.06
N GLN A 370 10.09 -7.96 6.34
CA GLN A 370 9.47 -9.13 5.70
C GLN A 370 9.28 -8.90 4.19
N ALA A 371 8.78 -7.74 3.78
CA ALA A 371 8.65 -7.37 2.37
C ALA A 371 10.02 -7.20 1.67
N GLN A 372 11.03 -6.71 2.38
CA GLN A 372 12.40 -6.65 1.85
C GLN A 372 12.94 -8.05 1.56
N LYS A 373 12.73 -9.01 2.47
CA LYS A 373 13.16 -10.40 2.25
C LYS A 373 12.53 -11.03 1.02
N THR A 374 11.27 -10.72 0.71
CA THR A 374 10.62 -11.25 -0.51
C THR A 374 11.23 -10.65 -1.78
N VAL A 375 11.50 -9.34 -1.77
CA VAL A 375 12.21 -8.66 -2.87
C VAL A 375 13.62 -9.22 -3.04
N ASP A 376 14.38 -9.36 -1.96
CA ASP A 376 15.74 -9.92 -1.99
C ASP A 376 15.76 -11.36 -2.50
N HIS A 377 14.78 -12.17 -2.10
CA HIS A 377 14.63 -13.53 -2.60
C HIS A 377 14.38 -13.56 -4.11
N LEU A 378 13.46 -12.72 -4.63
CA LEU A 378 13.19 -12.62 -6.05
C LEU A 378 14.39 -12.07 -6.83
N LEU A 379 15.10 -11.07 -6.30
CA LEU A 379 16.35 -10.55 -6.87
C LEU A 379 17.44 -11.62 -6.96
N ASN A 380 17.57 -12.46 -5.94
CA ASN A 380 18.53 -13.56 -5.96
C ASN A 380 18.11 -14.62 -6.99
N MET A 381 16.82 -14.91 -7.12
CA MET A 381 16.30 -15.84 -8.13
C MET A 381 16.52 -15.34 -9.57
N THR A 382 16.31 -14.05 -9.84
CA THR A 382 16.61 -13.48 -11.16
C THR A 382 18.11 -13.54 -11.46
N LYS A 383 18.96 -13.18 -10.50
CA LYS A 383 20.43 -13.26 -10.66
C LYS A 383 20.93 -14.68 -10.90
N THR A 384 20.40 -15.68 -10.18
CA THR A 384 20.80 -17.08 -10.40
C THR A 384 20.43 -17.55 -11.81
N LYS A 385 19.26 -17.13 -12.31
CA LYS A 385 18.81 -17.46 -13.67
C LYS A 385 19.63 -16.75 -14.74
N GLU A 386 19.99 -15.49 -14.53
CA GLU A 386 20.91 -14.75 -15.41
C GLU A 386 22.29 -15.42 -15.47
N LEU A 387 22.79 -15.93 -14.34
CA LEU A 387 24.04 -16.70 -14.31
C LEU A 387 23.90 -18.03 -15.07
N GLU A 388 22.81 -18.77 -14.87
CA GLU A 388 22.52 -20.01 -15.61
C GLU A 388 22.38 -19.77 -17.12
N SER A 389 21.69 -18.70 -17.53
CA SER A 389 21.55 -18.33 -18.94
C SER A 389 22.89 -17.89 -19.54
N SER A 390 23.73 -17.19 -18.79
CA SER A 390 25.10 -16.83 -19.23
C SER A 390 26.00 -18.06 -19.42
N LEU A 391 25.80 -19.11 -18.61
CA LEU A 391 26.53 -20.38 -18.74
C LEU A 391 25.97 -21.23 -19.89
N SER A 392 24.66 -21.21 -20.12
CA SER A 392 24.00 -21.88 -21.26
C SER A 392 24.36 -21.24 -22.60
N ASN A 393 24.47 -19.90 -22.63
CA ASN A 393 24.89 -19.13 -23.80
C ASN A 393 26.38 -19.26 -24.13
N ARG A 394 27.18 -19.95 -23.30
CA ARG A 394 28.46 -20.51 -23.75
C ARG A 394 28.16 -21.65 -24.70
N ARG A 395 27.87 -21.26 -25.94
CA ARG A 395 27.67 -22.06 -27.17
C ARG A 395 27.70 -23.54 -26.85
N LEU A 396 26.53 -24.19 -26.87
CA LEU A 396 26.47 -25.64 -27.02
C LEU A 396 27.58 -26.02 -28.00
N PRO A 397 28.57 -26.82 -27.57
CA PRO A 397 29.75 -27.06 -28.38
C PRO A 397 29.23 -27.44 -29.76
N PRO A 398 29.73 -26.80 -30.84
CA PRO A 398 29.22 -27.05 -32.18
C PRO A 398 29.15 -28.55 -32.31
N LEU A 399 28.00 -29.09 -32.72
CA LEU A 399 27.78 -30.52 -32.94
C LEU A 399 28.82 -30.97 -33.97
N ARG A 400 30.05 -31.18 -33.53
CA ARG A 400 31.07 -31.92 -34.21
C ARG A 400 30.53 -33.32 -34.10
N MET A 401 29.75 -33.70 -35.11
CA MET A 401 29.51 -35.09 -35.46
C MET A 401 30.86 -35.77 -35.28
N SER A 402 30.99 -36.62 -34.27
CA SER A 402 32.28 -37.22 -33.95
C SER A 402 32.79 -37.87 -35.23
N LYS A 403 34.09 -37.72 -35.52
CA LYS A 403 34.69 -38.39 -36.69
C LYS A 403 34.35 -39.89 -36.70
N GLU A 404 34.13 -40.49 -35.54
CA GLU A 404 33.67 -41.87 -35.35
C GLU A 404 32.30 -42.17 -35.96
N TYR A 405 31.32 -41.25 -35.88
CA TYR A 405 30.01 -41.45 -36.52
C TYR A 405 30.11 -41.40 -38.05
N LEU A 406 31.02 -40.58 -38.59
CA LEU A 406 31.36 -40.56 -40.02
C LEU A 406 32.13 -41.80 -40.48
N ILE A 407 32.89 -42.44 -39.59
CA ILE A 407 33.65 -43.67 -39.89
C ILE A 407 32.73 -44.90 -39.87
N GLN A 408 31.80 -45.00 -38.91
CA GLN A 408 30.84 -46.13 -38.84
C GLN A 408 29.87 -46.18 -40.03
N GLN A 409 29.59 -45.06 -40.69
CA GLN A 409 28.76 -45.09 -41.90
C GLN A 409 29.51 -45.47 -43.17
N ARG A 410 30.84 -45.25 -43.22
CA ARG A 410 31.68 -45.69 -44.35
C ARG A 410 31.92 -47.20 -44.36
N THR A 411 31.88 -47.87 -43.21
CA THR A 411 32.05 -49.33 -43.13
C THR A 411 30.79 -50.11 -43.51
N ASN A 412 29.60 -49.50 -43.43
CA ASN A 412 28.33 -50.16 -43.77
C ASN A 412 27.92 -50.00 -45.25
N THR A 413 28.68 -49.26 -46.06
CA THR A 413 28.44 -49.09 -47.50
C THR A 413 29.43 -49.87 -48.39
N ALA A 414 30.31 -50.68 -47.78
CA ALA A 414 31.32 -51.49 -48.47
C ALA A 414 30.99 -52.99 -48.54
N ILE A 415 29.72 -53.37 -48.30
CA ILE A 415 29.15 -54.70 -48.56
C ILE A 415 28.04 -54.49 -49.59
#